data_AF-A0A432KDB2-F1
#
_entry.id   AF-A0A432KDB2-F1
#
_cell.length_a   1.000
_cell.length_b   1.000
_cell.length_c   1.000
_cell.angle_alpha   90.00
_cell.angle_beta   90.00
_cell.angle_gamma   90.00
#
_symmetry.space_group_name_H-M   'P 1'
#
loop_
_entity.id
_entity.type
_entity.pdbx_description
1 polymer ?
#
loop_
_entity_poly.entity_id
_entity_poly.type
_entity_poly.pdbx_seq_one_letter_code
_entity_poly.pdbx_strand_id
1 'polypeptide(L)' 'MVQEFELIEVDIDGRTFWVRPVGSWVLESNNVVAEALAVSLDKPLEWAVGFFFGNVELSLELW' A
#
# COMPACT_ATOMS: atom_id res chain seq x y z
N MET A 1 -22.62 -1.82 11.70
CA MET A 1 -22.14 -2.53 10.51
C MET A 1 -20.62 -2.52 10.59
N VAL A 2 -20.02 -3.61 11.08
CA VAL A 2 -18.55 -3.79 11.02
C VAL A 2 -18.28 -4.38 9.64
N GLN A 3 -17.46 -3.69 8.86
CA GLN A 3 -16.99 -4.20 7.58
C GLN A 3 -15.79 -5.12 7.90
N GLU A 4 -15.98 -6.44 7.81
CA GLU A 4 -14.85 -7.37 7.84
C GLU A 4 -13.98 -7.03 6.63
N PHE A 5 -12.72 -6.72 6.88
CA PHE A 5 -11.72 -6.51 5.84
C PHE A 5 -10.72 -7.66 5.92
N GLU A 6 -10.35 -8.18 4.75
CA GLU A 6 -9.31 -9.20 4.65
C GLU A 6 -7.95 -8.52 4.87
N LEU A 7 -7.31 -8.81 5.99
CA LEU A 7 -5.94 -8.38 6.26
C LEU A 7 -5.01 -9.40 5.61
N ILE A 8 -4.21 -8.97 4.65
CA ILE A 8 -3.24 -9.85 4.00
C ILE A 8 -1.83 -9.50 4.45
N GLU A 9 -1.00 -10.52 4.57
CA GLU A 9 0.43 -10.36 4.84
C GLU A 9 1.18 -10.20 3.51
N VAL A 10 1.98 -9.15 3.38
CA VAL A 10 2.80 -8.89 2.19
C VAL A 10 4.23 -8.66 2.63
N ASP A 11 5.16 -9.47 2.11
CA ASP A 11 6.58 -9.17 2.20
C ASP A 11 6.96 -8.14 1.13
N ILE A 12 7.46 -7.00 1.58
CA ILE A 12 7.98 -5.94 0.71
C ILE A 12 9.41 -5.68 1.17
N ASP A 13 10.37 -5.99 0.31
CA ASP A 13 11.79 -5.70 0.56
C ASP A 13 12.32 -6.34 1.86
N GLY A 14 11.84 -7.55 2.19
CA GLY A 14 12.21 -8.26 3.41
C GLY A 14 11.57 -7.69 4.68
N ARG A 15 10.57 -6.82 4.54
CA ARG A 15 9.72 -6.33 5.64
C ARG A 15 8.29 -6.82 5.42
N THR A 16 7.76 -7.46 6.46
CA THR A 16 6.38 -7.94 6.48
C THR A 16 5.43 -6.81 6.82
N PHE A 17 4.47 -6.55 5.95
CA PHE A 17 3.41 -5.57 6.13
C PHE A 17 2.05 -6.26 6.21
N TRP A 18 1.21 -5.76 7.09
CA TRP A 18 -0.20 -6.09 7.13
C TRP A 18 -0.96 -5.04 6.39
N VAL A 19 -1.65 -5.44 5.34
CA VAL A 19 -2.31 -4.51 4.44
C VAL A 19 -3.75 -4.89 4.23
N ARG A 20 -4.56 -3.86 4.03
CA ARG A 20 -5.94 -4.02 3.61
C ARG A 20 -6.03 -3.71 2.11
N PRO A 21 -6.48 -4.65 1.28
CA PRO A 21 -6.77 -4.35 -0.11
C PRO A 21 -7.96 -3.39 -0.17
N VAL A 22 -7.76 -2.29 -0.90
CA VAL A 22 -8.80 -1.30 -1.19
C VAL A 22 -9.07 -1.25 -2.67
N GLY A 23 -10.22 -0.73 -3.07
CA GLY A 23 -10.51 -0.56 -4.49
C GLY A 23 -9.56 0.44 -5.14
N SER A 24 -9.32 0.29 -6.44
CA SER A 24 -8.44 1.17 -7.23
C SER A 24 -8.83 2.66 -7.16
N TRP A 25 -10.08 2.97 -6.83
CA TRP A 25 -10.56 4.35 -6.62
C TRP A 25 -9.91 5.05 -5.41
N VAL A 26 -9.38 4.31 -4.43
CA VAL A 26 -8.64 4.89 -3.30
C VAL A 26 -7.29 5.45 -3.74
N LEU A 27 -6.66 4.85 -4.76
CA LEU A 27 -5.39 5.32 -5.32
C LEU A 27 -5.49 6.70 -5.99
N GLU A 28 -6.69 7.13 -6.37
CA GLU A 28 -6.97 8.43 -6.97
C GLU A 28 -6.86 9.60 -5.95
N SER A 29 -6.83 9.29 -4.65
CA SER A 29 -6.96 10.26 -3.55
C SER A 29 -5.65 10.84 -3.00
N ASN A 30 -4.53 10.73 -3.71
CA ASN A 30 -3.24 11.35 -3.32
C ASN A 30 -2.56 10.73 -2.07
N ASN A 31 -2.08 9.50 -2.26
CA ASN A 31 -0.77 8.97 -1.89
C ASN A 31 -0.08 9.21 -0.52
N VAL A 32 -0.81 9.50 0.55
CA VAL A 32 -0.25 9.50 1.92
C VAL A 32 0.40 8.15 2.28
N VAL A 33 -0.13 7.06 1.70
CA VAL A 33 0.35 5.69 1.94
C VAL A 33 1.69 5.40 1.24
N ALA A 34 1.92 5.83 -0.01
CA ALA A 34 3.24 5.61 -0.60
C ALA A 34 4.31 6.52 -0.01
N GLU A 35 3.95 7.70 0.49
CA GLU A 35 4.90 8.50 1.27
C GLU A 35 5.31 7.77 2.55
N ALA A 36 4.33 7.24 3.30
CA ALA A 36 4.60 6.43 4.49
C ALA A 36 5.43 5.17 4.17
N LEU A 37 5.15 4.48 3.06
CA LEU A 37 5.90 3.31 2.62
C LEU A 37 7.34 3.68 2.20
N ALA A 38 7.51 4.77 1.46
CA ALA A 38 8.81 5.29 1.05
C ALA A 38 9.67 5.63 2.27
N VAL A 39 9.10 6.31 3.27
CA VAL A 39 9.78 6.62 4.53
C VAL A 39 10.11 5.36 5.33
N SER A 40 9.17 4.42 5.46
CA SER A 40 9.40 3.17 6.21
C SER A 40 10.47 2.29 5.58
N LEU A 41 10.59 2.31 4.25
CA LEU A 41 11.52 1.48 3.50
C LEU A 41 12.85 2.18 3.18
N ASP A 42 12.97 3.49 3.47
CA ASP A 42 14.07 4.36 3.06
C ASP A 42 14.30 4.31 1.53
N LYS A 43 13.22 4.53 0.78
CA LYS A 43 13.20 4.48 -0.70
C LYS A 43 12.64 5.77 -1.31
N PRO A 44 12.95 6.07 -2.58
CA PRO A 44 12.36 7.20 -3.28
C PRO A 44 10.84 7.08 -3.39
N LEU A 45 10.13 8.22 -3.36
CA LEU A 45 8.69 8.25 -3.52
C LEU A 45 8.25 7.66 -4.87
N GLU A 46 9.03 7.85 -5.94
CA GLU A 46 8.70 7.26 -7.25
C GLU A 46 8.73 5.72 -7.23
N TRP A 47 9.57 5.12 -6.39
CA TRP A 47 9.58 3.67 -6.22
C TRP A 47 8.29 3.19 -5.55
N ALA A 48 7.86 3.87 -4.48
CA ALA A 48 6.64 3.49 -3.77
C ALA A 48 5.39 3.73 -4.64
N VAL A 49 5.32 4.86 -5.34
CA VAL A 49 4.30 5.13 -6.37
C VAL A 49 4.29 4.01 -7.42
N GLY A 50 5.46 3.66 -7.96
CA GLY A 50 5.60 2.57 -8.94
C GLY A 50 5.15 1.21 -8.42
N PHE A 51 5.33 0.92 -7.12
CA PHE A 51 4.84 -0.30 -6.48
C PHE A 51 3.31 -0.35 -6.47
N PHE A 52 2.64 0.74 -6.07
CA PHE A 52 1.17 0.83 -6.03
C PHE A 52 0.51 0.81 -7.42
N PHE A 53 1.10 1.49 -8.41
CA PHE A 53 0.52 1.59 -9.76
C PHE A 53 1.01 0.50 -10.72
N GLY A 54 2.15 -0.12 -10.45
CA GLY A 54 2.68 -1.25 -11.22
C GLY A 54 1.98 -2.58 -10.91
N ASN A 55 1.27 -2.65 -9.78
CA ASN A 55 0.46 -3.80 -9.41
C ASN A 55 -0.95 -3.34 -9.02
N VAL A 56 -1.84 -3.29 -10.02
CA VAL A 56 -3.25 -2.85 -9.88
C VAL A 56 -4.07 -3.69 -8.89
N GLU A 57 -3.57 -4.86 -8.48
CA GLU A 57 -4.21 -5.73 -7.48
C GLU A 57 -3.79 -5.36 -6.04
N LEU A 58 -2.67 -4.65 -5.84
CA LEU A 58 -2.19 -4.18 -4.54
C LEU A 58 -2.47 -2.68 -4.37
N SER A 59 -3.74 -2.29 -4.52
CA SER A 59 -4.21 -1.04 -3.92
C SER A 59 -4.25 -1.25 -2.40
N LEU A 60 -3.27 -0.73 -1.63
CA LEU A 60 -3.13 -1.02 -0.20
C LEU A 60 -3.35 0.21 0.68
N GLU A 61 -3.98 0.01 1.83
CA GLU A 61 -3.91 0.91 2.98
C GLU A 61 -2.96 0.31 4.03
N LEU A 62 -2.01 1.11 4.54
CA LEU A 62 -1.09 0.72 5.62
C LEU A 62 -1.73 1.01 6.99
N TRP A 63 -1.66 0.06 7.92
CA TRP A 63 -2.14 0.18 9.30
C TRP A 63 -0.98 0.18 10.30
#